data_AF-A0AAN6WE22-F1
#
_entry.id   AF-A0AAN6WE22-F1
#
_cell.length_a   1.000
_cell.length_b   1.000
_cell.length_c   1.000
_cell.angle_alpha   90.00
_cell.angle_beta   90.00
_cell.angle_gamma   90.00
#
_symmetry.space_group_name_H-M   'P 1'
#
loop_
_entity.id
_entity.type
_entity.pdbx_description
1 polymer ?
#
loop_
_entity_poly.entity_id
_entity_poly.type
_entity_poly.pdbx_seq_one_letter_code
_entity_poly.pdbx_strand_id
1 'polypeptide(L)'
;MADEDLIPVSQKVRTIAHMNNDHRLDLQHILQHYNNLNDYEARDPEMVDINLQFMTVKTPHTGRTHYVKFEPELSNWSERRVKLVDMTHKARASLGLEVLEEGSHEQEKVVVKEYMPPRPLDWIIFLAVLFYYFNFFFAVKLGVLDGREHILDAFWPFGGHEGWMWLTKTIFWPVIGIHLAEAAWLERSRLSKYGVERGGWVWLLWMGSCFIEGGMSFQRFDICVEKAKEKQGKRQRMNDSILSAPTIGHWWLLTLADFRRLLCRALTALIHFKILHEDVKLDNFHLTDDKVMIVDLEQASEEPFSDEDPGFGIKSTVYLLVAFYERNQNFFWEEGLASIGTGKRQDSLRSVRTPQGQSLTPFPDPHDPSAGKIQARLYRGGQYDQNFGVTHPQSSWISFL
;
A
#
# COMPACT_ATOMS: atom_id res chain seq x y z
N MET A 1 -8.09 27.65 29.54
CA MET A 1 -9.07 26.63 29.95
C MET A 1 -10.46 26.81 29.34
N ALA A 2 -10.77 27.91 28.61
CA ALA A 2 -12.08 28.09 27.97
C ALA A 2 -12.22 27.46 26.56
N ASP A 3 -11.12 27.08 25.91
CA ASP A 3 -11.12 26.55 24.53
C ASP A 3 -11.30 25.03 24.41
N GLU A 4 -11.08 24.26 25.49
CA GLU A 4 -11.15 22.79 25.40
C GLU A 4 -12.56 22.28 25.07
N ASP A 5 -13.60 23.00 25.48
CA ASP A 5 -15.00 22.66 25.19
C ASP A 5 -15.41 22.95 23.73
N LEU A 6 -14.62 23.75 23.00
CA LEU A 6 -14.91 24.13 21.60
C LEU A 6 -14.26 23.19 20.57
N ILE A 7 -13.43 22.25 21.02
CA ILE A 7 -12.67 21.35 20.16
C ILE A 7 -13.17 19.91 20.34
N PRO A 8 -13.85 19.33 19.33
CA PRO A 8 -14.24 17.93 19.39
C PRO A 8 -13.00 17.03 19.50
N VAL A 9 -12.85 16.32 20.63
CA VAL A 9 -11.68 15.46 20.93
C VAL A 9 -11.35 14.49 19.79
N SER A 10 -12.38 13.88 19.18
CA SER A 10 -12.20 12.96 18.06
C SER A 10 -11.66 13.62 16.80
N GLN A 11 -11.98 14.90 16.55
CA GLN A 11 -11.43 15.65 15.43
C GLN A 11 -9.98 16.07 15.70
N LYS A 12 -9.67 16.44 16.95
CA LYS A 12 -8.32 16.77 17.39
C LYS A 12 -7.36 15.60 17.23
N VAL A 13 -7.71 14.44 17.78
CA VAL A 13 -6.91 13.21 17.64
C VAL A 13 -6.69 12.84 16.17
N ARG A 14 -7.72 12.95 15.34
CA ARG A 14 -7.61 12.69 13.89
C ARG A 14 -6.68 13.67 13.19
N THR A 15 -6.77 14.97 13.48
CA THR A 15 -5.87 15.97 12.90
C THR A 15 -4.42 15.69 13.29
N ILE A 16 -4.14 15.38 14.56
CA ILE A 16 -2.79 15.04 15.02
C ILE A 16 -2.26 13.80 14.30
N ALA A 17 -3.05 12.72 14.25
CA ALA A 17 -2.64 11.49 13.58
C ALA A 17 -2.36 11.69 12.09
N HIS A 18 -3.23 12.41 11.38
CA HIS A 18 -3.04 12.72 9.96
C HIS A 18 -1.79 13.56 9.72
N MET A 19 -1.56 14.60 10.53
CA MET A 19 -0.35 15.43 10.40
C MET A 19 0.93 14.61 10.64
N ASN A 20 0.90 13.69 11.60
CA ASN A 20 2.04 12.83 11.92
C ASN A 20 2.26 11.70 10.92
N ASN A 21 1.24 11.25 10.20
CA ASN A 21 1.40 10.16 9.22
C ASN A 21 1.80 10.71 7.84
N ASP A 22 1.14 11.79 7.41
CA ASP A 22 1.19 12.22 6.01
C ASP A 22 1.96 13.53 5.80
N HIS A 23 2.10 14.36 6.84
CA HIS A 23 2.60 15.74 6.73
C HIS A 23 3.80 16.05 7.64
N ARG A 24 4.61 15.05 8.00
CA ARG A 24 5.81 15.27 8.85
C ARG A 24 6.83 16.21 8.23
N LEU A 25 7.00 16.15 6.90
CA LEU A 25 7.90 17.05 6.20
C LEU A 25 7.39 18.51 6.24
N ASP A 26 6.08 18.71 6.19
CA ASP A 26 5.48 20.03 6.31
C ASP A 26 5.66 20.59 7.72
N LEU A 27 5.50 19.75 8.75
CA LEU A 27 5.81 20.13 10.13
C LEU A 27 7.28 20.55 10.28
N GLN A 28 8.22 19.89 9.60
CA GLN A 28 9.63 20.25 9.64
C GLN A 28 9.86 21.64 9.04
N HIS A 29 9.28 21.91 7.87
CA HIS A 29 9.36 23.24 7.25
C HIS A 29 8.71 24.33 8.11
N ILE A 30 7.55 24.03 8.71
CA ILE A 30 6.89 24.95 9.64
C ILE A 30 7.81 25.28 10.82
N LEU A 31 8.46 24.28 11.43
CA LEU A 31 9.41 24.53 12.53
C LEU A 31 10.62 25.35 12.08
N GLN A 32 11.16 25.09 10.89
CA GLN A 32 12.28 25.87 10.34
C GLN A 32 11.88 27.34 10.16
N HIS A 33 10.70 27.61 9.61
CA HIS A 33 10.24 28.97 9.36
C HIS A 33 9.80 29.69 10.64
N TYR A 34 8.85 29.13 11.39
CA TYR A 34 8.21 29.83 12.51
C TYR A 34 9.01 29.77 13.82
N ASN A 35 9.88 28.76 14.00
CA ASN A 35 10.74 28.65 15.18
C ASN A 35 12.22 28.89 14.87
N ASN A 36 12.57 29.26 13.63
CA ASN A 36 13.95 29.52 13.19
C ASN A 36 14.91 28.34 13.47
N LEU A 37 14.41 27.11 13.39
CA LEU A 37 15.25 25.91 13.56
C LEU A 37 16.02 25.63 12.27
N ASN A 38 17.24 25.11 12.41
CA ASN A 38 17.94 24.56 11.25
C ASN A 38 17.38 23.16 10.87
N ASP A 39 17.79 22.65 9.70
CA ASP A 39 17.28 21.38 9.16
C ASP A 39 17.46 20.18 10.10
N TYR A 40 18.62 20.12 10.78
CA TYR A 40 18.91 19.06 11.74
C TYR A 40 18.05 19.17 13.00
N GLU A 41 17.82 20.38 13.50
CA GLU A 41 17.02 20.62 14.70
C GLU A 41 15.53 20.37 14.49
N ALA A 42 15.02 20.60 13.27
CA ALA A 42 13.61 20.42 12.91
C ALA A 42 13.28 19.00 12.44
N ARG A 43 14.26 18.10 12.38
CA ARG A 43 14.13 16.77 11.80
C ARG A 43 13.19 15.86 12.60
N ASP A 44 12.46 15.02 11.87
CA ASP A 44 11.58 13.99 12.40
C ASP A 44 10.48 14.50 13.37
N PRO A 45 9.78 15.61 13.06
CA PRO A 45 8.84 16.21 14.00
C PRO A 45 7.59 15.36 14.21
N GLU A 46 6.98 15.54 15.39
CA GLU A 46 5.71 14.94 15.79
C GLU A 46 4.82 16.01 16.43
N MET A 47 3.67 16.30 15.81
CA MET A 47 2.63 17.09 16.45
C MET A 47 2.06 16.32 17.64
N VAL A 48 2.06 16.93 18.83
CA VAL A 48 1.55 16.31 20.05
C VAL A 48 0.24 16.95 20.51
N ASP A 49 0.01 18.21 20.15
CA ASP A 49 -1.18 18.94 20.53
C ASP A 49 -1.52 20.07 19.55
N ILE A 50 -2.78 20.49 19.54
CA ILE A 50 -3.26 21.63 18.75
C ILE A 50 -4.52 22.21 19.40
N ASN A 51 -4.59 23.53 19.48
CA ASN A 51 -5.76 24.29 19.96
C ASN A 51 -6.07 25.47 19.00
N LEU A 52 -6.85 26.46 19.42
CA LEU A 52 -7.21 27.59 18.56
C LEU A 52 -6.09 28.63 18.40
N GLN A 53 -5.11 28.63 19.30
CA GLN A 53 -4.08 29.66 19.40
C GLN A 53 -2.72 29.17 18.91
N PHE A 54 -2.40 27.90 19.12
CA PHE A 54 -1.13 27.31 18.74
C PHE A 54 -1.24 25.80 18.51
N MET A 55 -0.22 25.25 17.84
CA MET A 55 0.08 23.83 17.85
C MET A 55 1.39 23.54 18.56
N THR A 56 1.48 22.36 19.15
CA THR A 56 2.65 21.88 19.88
C THR A 56 3.29 20.75 19.09
N VAL A 57 4.57 20.89 18.77
CA VAL A 57 5.33 19.93 17.97
C VAL A 57 6.60 19.56 18.71
N LYS A 58 6.85 18.26 18.84
CA LYS A 58 8.05 17.70 19.47
C LYS A 58 9.04 17.28 18.40
N THR A 59 10.33 17.45 18.66
CA THR A 59 11.44 16.91 17.84
C THR A 59 12.12 15.79 18.63
N PRO A 60 11.70 14.51 18.47
CA PRO A 60 12.11 13.41 19.35
C PRO A 60 13.62 13.25 19.49
N HIS A 61 14.38 13.46 18.40
CA HIS A 61 15.83 13.35 18.38
C HIS A 61 16.53 14.40 19.27
N THR A 62 15.98 15.61 19.37
CA THR A 62 16.52 16.65 20.27
C THR A 62 15.81 16.70 21.62
N GLY A 63 14.67 16.01 21.76
CA GLY A 63 13.83 16.02 22.95
C GLY A 63 13.10 17.35 23.21
N ARG A 64 13.20 18.33 22.31
CA ARG A 64 12.60 19.65 22.48
C ARG A 64 11.14 19.68 22.05
N THR A 65 10.37 20.53 22.72
CA THR A 65 8.97 20.83 22.40
C THR A 65 8.88 22.27 21.94
N HIS A 66 8.24 22.48 20.80
CA HIS A 66 8.10 23.76 20.13
C HIS A 66 6.62 24.14 20.08
N TYR A 67 6.34 25.42 20.28
CA TYR A 67 5.01 25.99 20.16
C TYR A 67 4.98 26.87 18.90
N VAL A 68 4.02 26.58 18.01
CA VAL A 68 3.82 27.34 16.77
C VAL A 68 2.50 28.07 16.88
N LYS A 69 2.55 29.41 16.97
CA LYS A 69 1.38 30.26 17.16
C LYS A 69 0.64 30.47 15.83
N PHE A 70 -0.69 30.46 15.87
CA PHE A 70 -1.56 30.83 14.76
C PHE A 70 -1.74 32.35 14.72
N GLU A 71 -1.40 32.99 13.59
CA GLU A 71 -1.59 34.43 13.39
C GLU A 71 -2.35 34.72 12.08
N PRO A 72 -3.60 35.21 12.14
CA PRO A 72 -4.45 35.34 13.33
C PRO A 72 -4.79 33.97 13.96
N GLU A 73 -5.19 34.00 15.23
CA GLU A 73 -5.72 32.84 15.96
C GLU A 73 -6.98 32.32 15.26
N LEU A 74 -7.27 31.03 15.42
CA LEU A 74 -8.45 30.40 14.84
C LEU A 74 -9.71 30.92 15.54
N SER A 75 -10.71 31.35 14.78
CA SER A 75 -11.98 31.76 15.37
C SER A 75 -12.79 30.55 15.86
N ASN A 76 -12.62 29.41 15.18
CA ASN A 76 -13.27 28.15 15.50
C ASN A 76 -12.48 26.95 14.93
N TRP A 77 -12.79 25.75 15.43
CA TRP A 77 -12.04 24.54 15.10
C TRP A 77 -12.11 24.14 13.61
N SER A 78 -13.14 24.57 12.85
CA SER A 78 -13.26 24.20 11.43
C SER A 78 -12.19 24.84 10.55
N GLU A 79 -11.63 25.98 10.96
CA GLU A 79 -10.60 26.73 10.23
C GLU A 79 -9.21 26.08 10.28
N ARG A 80 -8.98 25.15 11.22
CA ARG A 80 -7.66 24.55 11.47
C ARG A 80 -6.98 24.00 10.21
N ARG A 81 -7.75 23.39 9.31
CA ARG A 81 -7.20 22.75 8.10
C ARG A 81 -6.68 23.81 7.15
N VAL A 82 -7.48 24.84 6.89
CA VAL A 82 -7.11 25.97 6.04
C VAL A 82 -5.88 26.67 6.62
N LYS A 83 -5.83 26.83 7.95
CA LYS A 83 -4.70 27.45 8.64
C LYS A 83 -3.40 26.65 8.51
N LEU A 84 -3.45 25.35 8.75
CA LEU A 84 -2.27 24.48 8.63
C LEU A 84 -1.73 24.47 7.19
N VAL A 85 -2.62 24.45 6.19
CA VAL A 85 -2.23 24.53 4.76
C VAL A 85 -1.55 25.87 4.46
N ASP A 86 -2.15 27.00 4.84
CA ASP A 86 -1.58 28.34 4.65
C ASP A 86 -0.20 28.47 5.33
N MET A 87 -0.05 27.93 6.54
CA MET A 87 1.23 27.93 7.23
C MET A 87 2.31 27.11 6.53
N THR A 88 1.94 25.94 5.97
CA THR A 88 2.86 25.10 5.18
C THR A 88 3.33 25.85 3.93
N HIS A 89 2.42 26.48 3.18
CA HIS A 89 2.77 27.28 2.01
C HIS A 89 3.74 28.40 2.36
N LYS A 90 3.40 29.22 3.38
CA LYS A 90 4.28 30.30 3.86
C LYS A 90 5.65 29.80 4.27
N ALA A 91 5.70 28.68 4.99
CA ALA A 91 6.96 28.08 5.41
C ALA A 91 7.82 27.67 4.20
N ARG A 92 7.24 26.93 3.26
CA ARG A 92 7.94 26.51 2.03
C ARG A 92 8.39 27.70 1.18
N ALA A 93 7.54 28.72 1.01
CA ALA A 93 7.87 29.95 0.30
C ALA A 93 9.06 30.67 0.93
N SER A 94 9.05 30.82 2.26
CA SER A 94 10.13 31.49 3.00
C SER A 94 11.47 30.77 2.93
N LEU A 95 11.44 29.44 2.81
CA LEU A 95 12.62 28.59 2.70
C LEU A 95 13.12 28.48 1.24
N GLY A 96 12.46 29.15 0.28
CA GLY A 96 12.78 29.03 -1.14
C GLY A 96 12.48 27.65 -1.73
N LEU A 97 11.59 26.89 -1.09
CA LEU A 97 11.16 25.55 -1.51
C LEU A 97 9.94 25.62 -2.43
N GLU A 98 9.18 26.72 -2.42
CA GLU A 98 8.26 27.02 -3.51
C GLU A 98 9.10 27.40 -4.74
N VAL A 99 9.40 26.39 -5.55
CA VAL A 99 9.75 26.60 -6.95
C VAL A 99 8.60 27.39 -7.56
N LEU A 100 8.92 28.49 -8.24
CA LEU A 100 8.01 29.31 -9.04
C LEU A 100 7.13 28.43 -9.93
N GLU A 101 5.98 28.04 -9.42
CA GLU A 101 4.94 27.35 -10.15
C GLU A 101 3.64 28.14 -9.92
N GLU A 102 3.60 29.33 -10.51
CA GLU A 102 2.33 29.90 -10.96
C GLU A 102 1.70 28.90 -11.94
N GLY A 103 0.92 27.95 -11.42
CA GLY A 103 -0.01 27.15 -12.23
C GLY A 103 0.04 25.63 -12.09
N SER A 104 0.94 25.02 -11.32
CA SER A 104 0.87 23.57 -11.07
C SER A 104 0.44 23.29 -9.65
N HIS A 105 -0.70 22.61 -9.56
CA HIS A 105 -1.04 21.72 -8.47
C HIS A 105 0.22 21.06 -7.91
N GLU A 106 0.41 21.21 -6.61
CA GLU A 106 1.37 20.51 -5.76
C GLU A 106 1.62 19.08 -6.26
N GLN A 107 2.59 18.92 -7.18
CA GLN A 107 2.94 17.61 -7.72
C GLN A 107 3.71 16.91 -6.61
N GLU A 108 2.97 16.13 -5.81
CA GLU A 108 3.47 15.14 -4.87
C GLU A 108 4.78 14.54 -5.42
N LYS A 109 5.91 14.88 -4.80
CA LYS A 109 7.24 14.52 -5.27
C LYS A 109 7.24 13.02 -5.62
N VAL A 110 7.55 12.69 -6.87
CA VAL A 110 7.54 11.29 -7.34
C VAL A 110 8.56 10.48 -6.53
N VAL A 111 8.07 9.62 -5.63
CA VAL A 111 8.91 8.73 -4.82
C VAL A 111 8.91 7.34 -5.44
N VAL A 112 10.10 6.85 -5.79
CA VAL A 112 10.28 5.46 -6.25
C VAL A 112 10.53 4.58 -5.03
N LYS A 113 9.56 3.73 -4.67
CA LYS A 113 9.65 2.81 -3.52
C LYS A 113 9.99 1.36 -3.90
N GLU A 114 10.06 1.06 -5.19
CA GLU A 114 10.18 -0.31 -5.69
C GLU A 114 11.52 -0.53 -6.41
N TYR A 115 12.05 -1.75 -6.29
CA TYR A 115 13.17 -2.23 -7.10
C TYR A 115 12.63 -3.08 -8.24
N MET A 116 13.07 -2.79 -9.47
CA MET A 116 12.76 -3.61 -10.64
C MET A 116 13.97 -4.47 -10.97
N PRO A 117 13.89 -5.81 -10.96
CA PRO A 117 15.02 -6.69 -11.27
C PRO A 117 15.50 -6.57 -12.74
N PRO A 118 16.69 -7.10 -13.08
CA PRO A 118 17.19 -7.10 -14.45
C PRO A 118 16.19 -7.74 -15.42
N ARG A 119 16.01 -7.15 -16.60
CA ARG A 119 15.20 -7.73 -17.68
C ARG A 119 15.96 -8.92 -18.30
N PRO A 120 15.30 -9.81 -19.06
CA PRO A 120 15.95 -11.00 -19.63
C PRO A 120 17.25 -10.73 -20.39
N LEU A 121 17.34 -9.62 -21.14
CA LEU A 121 18.58 -9.24 -21.82
C LEU A 121 19.62 -8.64 -20.88
N ASP A 122 19.19 -7.88 -19.87
CA ASP A 122 20.08 -7.29 -18.85
C ASP A 122 20.76 -8.40 -18.04
N TRP A 123 20.10 -9.55 -17.84
CA TRP A 123 20.69 -10.73 -17.19
C TRP A 123 21.93 -11.26 -17.89
N ILE A 124 22.01 -11.15 -19.22
CA ILE A 124 23.20 -11.60 -19.97
C ILE A 124 24.42 -10.77 -19.58
N ILE A 125 24.26 -9.45 -19.54
CA ILE A 125 25.33 -8.51 -19.14
C ILE A 125 25.66 -8.70 -17.66
N PHE A 126 24.64 -8.79 -16.81
CA PHE A 126 24.80 -9.02 -15.38
C PHE A 126 25.63 -10.28 -15.10
N LEU A 127 25.26 -11.41 -15.72
CA LEU A 127 25.98 -12.67 -15.57
C LEU A 127 27.38 -12.63 -16.18
N ALA A 128 27.57 -11.91 -17.30
CA ALA A 128 28.90 -11.75 -17.90
C ALA A 128 29.86 -10.97 -16.98
N VAL A 129 29.41 -9.89 -16.36
CA VAL A 129 30.23 -9.12 -15.39
C VAL A 129 30.46 -9.91 -14.11
N LEU A 130 29.44 -10.62 -13.61
CA LEU A 130 29.60 -11.49 -12.44
C LEU A 130 30.62 -12.61 -12.73
N PHE A 131 30.53 -13.23 -13.90
CA PHE A 131 31.49 -14.23 -14.37
C PHE A 131 32.88 -13.62 -14.48
N TYR A 132 33.02 -12.39 -14.98
CA TYR A 132 34.29 -11.69 -15.02
C TYR A 132 34.91 -11.51 -13.62
N TYR A 133 34.15 -11.02 -12.63
CA TYR A 133 34.63 -10.90 -11.25
C TYR A 133 34.99 -12.25 -10.64
N PHE A 134 34.17 -13.27 -10.90
CA PHE A 134 34.46 -14.65 -10.50
C PHE A 134 35.79 -15.14 -11.09
N ASN A 135 36.04 -14.91 -12.38
CA ASN A 135 37.30 -15.29 -13.01
C ASN A 135 38.50 -14.58 -12.39
N PHE A 136 38.42 -13.26 -12.15
CA PHE A 136 39.52 -12.57 -11.48
C PHE A 136 39.79 -13.15 -10.08
N PHE A 137 38.76 -13.41 -9.27
CA PHE A 137 38.97 -13.93 -7.93
C PHE A 137 39.48 -15.38 -7.94
N PHE A 138 38.80 -16.28 -8.63
CA PHE A 138 39.12 -17.71 -8.58
C PHE A 138 40.32 -18.09 -9.46
N ALA A 139 40.38 -17.61 -10.70
CA ALA A 139 41.48 -17.95 -11.59
C ALA A 139 42.75 -17.17 -11.23
N VAL A 140 42.65 -15.87 -10.95
CA VAL A 140 43.85 -15.04 -10.73
C VAL A 140 44.31 -15.02 -9.28
N LYS A 141 43.41 -14.91 -8.30
CA LYS A 141 43.81 -14.80 -6.88
C LYS A 141 43.93 -16.15 -6.18
N LEU A 142 43.07 -17.11 -6.51
CA LEU A 142 43.06 -18.44 -5.86
C LEU A 142 43.80 -19.52 -6.64
N GLY A 143 44.28 -19.24 -7.87
CA GLY A 143 45.04 -20.21 -8.66
C GLY A 143 44.23 -21.43 -9.09
N VAL A 144 42.90 -21.30 -9.26
CA VAL A 144 42.03 -22.44 -9.64
C VAL A 144 42.39 -23.02 -11.02
N LEU A 145 43.10 -22.26 -11.85
CA LEU A 145 43.58 -22.70 -13.16
C LEU A 145 45.00 -23.30 -13.13
N ASP A 146 45.63 -23.39 -11.96
CA ASP A 146 46.97 -23.96 -11.82
C ASP A 146 46.95 -25.44 -12.25
N GLY A 147 47.78 -25.80 -13.25
CA GLY A 147 47.80 -27.11 -13.90
C GLY A 147 46.75 -27.30 -15.00
N ARG A 148 45.97 -26.28 -15.35
CA ARG A 148 44.94 -26.28 -16.40
C ARG A 148 45.13 -25.16 -17.44
N GLU A 149 46.32 -24.58 -17.50
CA GLU A 149 46.68 -23.44 -18.34
C GLU A 149 46.50 -23.75 -19.83
N HIS A 150 46.78 -25.00 -20.23
CA HIS A 150 46.64 -25.51 -21.59
C HIS A 150 45.24 -25.31 -22.20
N ILE A 151 44.19 -25.24 -21.36
CA ILE A 151 42.83 -24.95 -21.83
C ILE A 151 42.78 -23.53 -22.39
N LEU A 152 43.33 -22.55 -21.68
CA LEU A 152 43.38 -21.17 -22.16
C LEU A 152 44.34 -21.02 -23.34
N ASP A 153 45.45 -21.75 -23.37
CA ASP A 153 46.36 -21.76 -24.51
C ASP A 153 45.70 -22.25 -25.80
N ALA A 154 44.75 -23.20 -25.69
CA ALA A 154 44.04 -23.73 -26.85
C ALA A 154 42.93 -22.79 -27.38
N PHE A 155 42.27 -22.02 -26.51
CA PHE A 155 41.06 -21.27 -26.85
C PHE A 155 41.23 -19.75 -26.86
N TRP A 156 42.22 -19.18 -26.15
CA TRP A 156 42.37 -17.74 -26.01
C TRP A 156 43.30 -17.17 -27.10
N PRO A 157 42.79 -16.36 -28.05
CA PRO A 157 43.53 -15.98 -29.25
C PRO A 157 44.63 -14.92 -28.98
N PHE A 158 44.65 -14.29 -27.80
CA PHE A 158 45.57 -13.20 -27.48
C PHE A 158 46.76 -13.65 -26.63
N GLY A 159 47.42 -14.76 -27.00
CA GLY A 159 48.59 -15.26 -26.28
C GLY A 159 48.26 -16.23 -25.14
N GLY A 160 47.18 -17.01 -25.30
CA GLY A 160 46.86 -18.11 -24.40
C GLY A 160 46.58 -17.69 -22.95
N HIS A 161 47.04 -18.52 -22.01
CA HIS A 161 46.90 -18.29 -20.58
C HIS A 161 47.54 -16.98 -20.12
N GLU A 162 48.77 -16.68 -20.55
CA GLU A 162 49.48 -15.46 -20.13
C GLU A 162 48.75 -14.20 -20.57
N GLY A 163 48.29 -14.17 -21.83
CA GLY A 163 47.51 -13.06 -22.36
C GLY A 163 46.19 -12.84 -21.64
N TRP A 164 45.47 -13.92 -21.33
CA TRP A 164 44.24 -13.87 -20.53
C TRP A 164 44.51 -13.32 -19.12
N MET A 165 45.56 -13.79 -18.46
CA MET A 165 45.95 -13.34 -17.12
C MET A 165 46.34 -11.86 -17.10
N TRP A 166 47.13 -11.43 -18.09
CA TRP A 166 47.48 -10.03 -18.27
C TRP A 166 46.24 -9.16 -18.45
N LEU A 167 45.35 -9.55 -19.37
CA LEU A 167 44.13 -8.78 -19.66
C LEU A 167 43.26 -8.65 -18.41
N THR A 168 42.96 -9.78 -17.76
CA THR A 168 42.08 -9.83 -16.59
C THR A 168 42.62 -8.97 -15.45
N LYS A 169 43.94 -9.03 -15.17
CA LYS A 169 44.60 -8.20 -14.15
C LYS A 169 44.58 -6.71 -14.50
N THR A 170 44.80 -6.40 -15.78
CA THR A 170 44.93 -5.02 -16.26
C THR A 170 43.60 -4.29 -16.22
N ILE A 171 42.51 -4.92 -16.65
CA ILE A 171 41.21 -4.26 -16.76
C ILE A 171 40.39 -4.29 -15.45
N PHE A 172 40.77 -5.11 -14.46
CA PHE A 172 40.00 -5.27 -13.22
C PHE A 172 39.82 -3.96 -12.45
N TRP A 173 40.92 -3.27 -12.14
CA TRP A 173 40.85 -2.03 -11.40
C TRP A 173 40.13 -0.90 -12.18
N PRO A 174 40.37 -0.72 -13.49
CA PRO A 174 39.56 0.16 -14.31
C PRO A 174 38.06 -0.14 -14.26
N VAL A 175 37.64 -1.41 -14.41
CA VAL A 175 36.22 -1.81 -14.35
C VAL A 175 35.61 -1.48 -12.99
N ILE A 176 36.28 -1.82 -11.89
CA ILE A 176 35.83 -1.46 -10.54
C ILE A 176 35.67 0.05 -10.40
N GLY A 177 36.64 0.84 -10.88
CA GLY A 177 36.59 2.30 -10.82
C GLY A 177 35.40 2.88 -11.60
N ILE A 178 35.14 2.37 -12.80
CA ILE A 178 33.99 2.78 -13.63
C ILE A 178 32.68 2.45 -12.91
N HIS A 179 32.52 1.23 -12.41
CA HIS A 179 31.27 0.80 -11.76
C HIS A 179 31.01 1.55 -10.44
N LEU A 180 32.06 1.90 -9.68
CA LEU A 180 31.93 2.79 -8.51
C LEU A 180 31.49 4.19 -8.92
N ALA A 181 32.06 4.74 -10.00
CA ALA A 181 31.69 6.05 -10.52
C ALA A 181 30.24 6.06 -11.01
N GLU A 182 29.80 5.02 -11.72
CA GLU A 182 28.42 4.84 -12.17
C GLU A 182 27.46 4.72 -10.98
N ALA A 183 27.78 3.90 -9.97
CA ALA A 183 26.93 3.77 -8.79
C ALA A 183 26.81 5.08 -8.01
N ALA A 184 27.92 5.83 -7.85
CA ALA A 184 27.89 7.16 -7.24
C ALA A 184 27.08 8.16 -8.08
N TRP A 185 27.12 8.05 -9.41
CA TRP A 185 26.33 8.86 -10.32
C TRP A 185 24.84 8.51 -10.27
N LEU A 186 24.47 7.24 -10.20
CA LEU A 186 23.09 6.77 -10.03
C LEU A 186 22.49 7.33 -8.74
N GLU A 187 23.24 7.25 -7.64
CA GLU A 187 22.81 7.77 -6.35
C GLU A 187 22.46 9.26 -6.42
N ARG A 188 23.41 10.07 -6.93
CA ARG A 188 23.25 11.53 -6.97
C ARG A 188 22.22 11.99 -8.00
N SER A 189 22.22 11.38 -9.18
CA SER A 189 21.38 11.84 -10.29
C SER A 189 19.93 11.37 -10.20
N ARG A 190 19.68 10.21 -9.58
CA ARG A 190 18.39 9.52 -9.65
C ARG A 190 17.86 9.11 -8.28
N LEU A 191 18.55 8.25 -7.54
CA LEU A 191 18.00 7.70 -6.29
C LEU A 191 17.64 8.81 -5.29
N SER A 192 18.58 9.72 -5.00
CA SER A 192 18.34 10.86 -4.11
C SER A 192 17.28 11.81 -4.67
N LYS A 193 17.30 12.05 -5.99
CA LYS A 193 16.33 12.94 -6.67
C LYS A 193 14.89 12.44 -6.55
N TYR A 194 14.68 11.13 -6.67
CA TYR A 194 13.36 10.49 -6.63
C TYR A 194 13.04 9.83 -5.29
N GLY A 195 13.64 10.36 -4.21
CA GLY A 195 13.23 10.05 -2.83
C GLY A 195 13.54 8.62 -2.36
N VAL A 196 14.48 7.92 -3.00
CA VAL A 196 14.93 6.62 -2.51
C VAL A 196 15.79 6.85 -1.27
N GLU A 197 15.37 6.28 -0.14
CA GLU A 197 16.07 6.45 1.14
C GLU A 197 17.45 5.79 1.12
N ARG A 198 18.50 6.60 1.31
CA ARG A 198 19.88 6.13 1.32
C ARG A 198 20.12 5.14 2.45
N GLY A 199 20.70 3.99 2.11
CA GLY A 199 20.96 2.90 3.06
C GLY A 199 19.75 1.98 3.30
N GLY A 200 18.57 2.31 2.79
CA GLY A 200 17.41 1.43 2.79
C GLY A 200 17.62 0.20 1.88
N TRP A 201 16.76 -0.81 2.03
CA TRP A 201 16.87 -2.05 1.27
C TRP A 201 16.76 -1.84 -0.25
N VAL A 202 15.82 -1.00 -0.68
CA VAL A 202 15.61 -0.65 -2.10
C VAL A 202 16.85 0.07 -2.66
N TRP A 203 17.45 0.95 -1.86
CA TRP A 203 18.69 1.62 -2.22
C TRP A 203 19.84 0.63 -2.41
N LEU A 204 20.01 -0.32 -1.48
CA LEU A 204 21.04 -1.36 -1.58
C LEU A 204 20.88 -2.21 -2.84
N LEU A 205 19.64 -2.57 -3.20
CA LEU A 205 19.37 -3.32 -4.43
C LEU A 205 19.75 -2.53 -5.68
N TRP A 206 19.40 -1.24 -5.75
CA TRP A 206 19.78 -0.39 -6.89
C TRP A 206 21.29 -0.18 -6.99
N MET A 207 21.95 0.07 -5.85
CA MET A 207 23.40 0.26 -5.80
C MET A 207 24.15 -1.02 -6.18
N GLY A 208 23.73 -2.18 -5.65
CA GLY A 208 24.33 -3.47 -5.99
C GLY A 208 24.10 -3.84 -7.46
N SER A 209 22.89 -3.60 -7.98
CA SER A 209 22.56 -3.83 -9.38
C SER A 209 23.41 -2.95 -10.30
N CYS A 210 23.48 -1.64 -10.03
CA CYS A 210 24.32 -0.70 -10.78
C CYS A 210 25.80 -1.08 -10.73
N PHE A 211 26.30 -1.54 -9.58
CA PHE A 211 27.69 -1.96 -9.46
C PHE A 211 28.02 -3.22 -10.30
N ILE A 212 27.03 -4.03 -10.69
CA ILE A 212 27.25 -5.21 -11.53
C ILE A 212 26.96 -4.91 -13.00
N GLU A 213 25.84 -4.25 -13.30
CA GLU A 213 25.38 -4.05 -14.69
C GLU A 213 25.71 -2.66 -15.27
N GLY A 214 26.17 -1.73 -14.44
CA GLY A 214 26.48 -0.35 -14.82
C GLY A 214 25.27 0.40 -15.36
N GLY A 215 25.45 0.97 -16.56
CA GLY A 215 24.47 1.77 -17.31
C GLY A 215 23.05 1.20 -17.42
N MET A 216 22.85 -0.12 -17.42
CA MET A 216 21.52 -0.73 -17.58
C MET A 216 20.60 -0.46 -16.38
N SER A 217 21.19 -0.28 -15.18
CA SER A 217 20.45 0.10 -13.97
C SER A 217 19.74 1.43 -14.12
N PHE A 218 20.35 2.38 -14.84
CA PHE A 218 19.82 3.71 -15.08
C PHE A 218 18.55 3.66 -15.92
N GLN A 219 18.58 2.90 -17.03
CA GLN A 219 17.41 2.73 -17.90
C GLN A 219 16.25 2.11 -17.14
N ARG A 220 16.53 1.09 -16.32
CA ARG A 220 15.54 0.44 -15.47
C ARG A 220 14.94 1.41 -14.45
N PHE A 221 15.78 2.21 -13.80
CA PHE A 221 15.32 3.21 -12.85
C PHE A 221 14.43 4.26 -13.52
N ASP A 222 14.82 4.74 -14.71
CA ASP A 222 14.06 5.74 -15.46
C ASP A 222 12.66 5.19 -15.85
N ILE A 223 12.53 3.90 -16.18
CA ILE A 223 11.24 3.22 -16.37
C ILE A 223 10.41 3.21 -15.08
N CYS A 224 11.02 2.94 -13.92
CA CYS A 224 10.33 2.98 -12.63
C CYS A 224 9.79 4.39 -12.31
N VAL A 225 10.58 5.42 -12.61
CA VAL A 225 10.17 6.83 -12.46
C VAL A 225 8.98 7.15 -13.34
N GLU A 226 9.01 6.73 -14.61
CA GLU A 226 7.91 6.96 -15.55
C GLU A 226 6.62 6.30 -15.06
N LYS A 227 6.68 5.02 -14.64
CA LYS A 227 5.54 4.33 -14.05
C LYS A 227 5.01 4.99 -12.79
N ALA A 228 5.90 5.51 -11.94
CA ALA A 228 5.49 6.23 -10.73
C ALA A 228 4.77 7.55 -11.07
N LYS A 229 5.27 8.30 -12.06
CA LYS A 229 4.61 9.50 -12.59
C LYS A 229 3.24 9.20 -13.18
N GLU A 230 3.11 8.14 -13.97
CA GLU A 230 1.82 7.74 -14.53
C GLU A 230 0.79 7.37 -13.46
N LYS A 231 1.22 6.62 -12.43
CA LYS A 231 0.34 6.27 -11.30
C LYS A 231 -0.14 7.51 -10.55
N GLN A 232 0.77 8.45 -10.26
CA GLN A 232 0.41 9.72 -9.63
C GLN A 232 -0.52 10.56 -10.50
N GLY A 233 -0.24 10.69 -11.80
CA GLY A 233 -1.10 11.43 -12.73
C GLY A 233 -2.50 10.82 -12.84
N LYS A 234 -2.63 9.49 -12.82
CA LYS A 234 -3.94 8.81 -12.78
C LYS A 234 -4.67 9.07 -11.47
N ARG A 235 -3.97 9.01 -10.33
CA ARG A 235 -4.53 9.32 -9.01
C ARG A 235 -5.02 10.76 -8.95
N GLN A 236 -4.23 11.71 -9.46
CA GLN A 236 -4.59 13.12 -9.53
C GLN A 236 -5.83 13.32 -10.41
N ARG A 237 -5.87 12.74 -11.63
CA ARG A 237 -7.04 12.83 -12.51
C ARG A 237 -8.30 12.24 -11.87
N MET A 238 -8.17 11.14 -11.13
CA MET A 238 -9.28 10.55 -10.39
C MET A 238 -9.76 11.48 -9.27
N ASN A 239 -8.84 12.05 -8.50
CA ASN A 239 -9.16 13.04 -7.47
C ASN A 239 -9.82 14.29 -8.07
N ASP A 240 -9.28 14.81 -9.16
CA ASP A 240 -9.84 15.96 -9.87
C ASP A 240 -11.24 15.64 -10.42
N SER A 241 -11.46 14.45 -10.97
CA SER A 241 -12.79 14.01 -11.42
C SER A 241 -13.79 13.87 -10.28
N ILE A 242 -13.35 13.48 -9.08
CA ILE A 242 -14.18 13.42 -7.87
C ILE A 242 -14.51 14.85 -7.40
N LEU A 243 -13.54 15.77 -7.44
CA LEU A 243 -13.70 17.16 -7.01
C LEU A 243 -14.45 18.04 -8.02
N SER A 244 -14.33 17.76 -9.31
CA SER A 244 -14.99 18.48 -10.41
C SER A 244 -16.34 17.88 -10.79
N ALA A 245 -16.71 16.73 -10.22
CA ALA A 245 -18.10 16.29 -10.23
C ALA A 245 -18.92 17.45 -9.63
N PRO A 246 -20.03 17.85 -10.27
CA PRO A 246 -20.80 19.01 -9.83
C PRO A 246 -21.06 18.88 -8.34
N THR A 247 -20.64 19.88 -7.57
CA THR A 247 -20.88 19.98 -6.13
C THR A 247 -22.38 19.98 -5.88
N ILE A 248 -22.96 18.79 -5.81
CA ILE A 248 -24.24 18.55 -5.16
C ILE A 248 -23.92 18.84 -3.69
N GLY A 249 -24.20 20.08 -3.27
CA GLY A 249 -23.80 20.58 -1.97
C GLY A 249 -24.43 19.75 -0.86
N HIS A 250 -23.71 19.47 0.21
CA HIS A 250 -24.26 19.19 1.54
C HIS A 250 -25.34 18.08 1.74
N TRP A 251 -25.74 17.32 0.71
CA TRP A 251 -26.82 16.30 0.74
C TRP A 251 -26.35 14.87 1.05
N TRP A 252 -25.05 14.64 1.31
CA TRP A 252 -24.46 13.29 1.28
C TRP A 252 -24.39 12.53 2.59
N LEU A 253 -24.87 13.11 3.68
CA LEU A 253 -25.33 12.26 4.77
C LEU A 253 -26.82 12.14 4.55
N LEU A 254 -27.21 11.13 3.76
CA LEU A 254 -28.54 10.55 3.87
C LEU A 254 -28.82 10.45 5.37
N THR A 255 -29.77 11.23 5.85
CA THR A 255 -30.15 11.11 7.25
C THR A 255 -30.56 9.65 7.44
N LEU A 256 -30.34 9.11 8.63
CA LEU A 256 -30.72 7.72 8.90
C LEU A 256 -32.18 7.44 8.50
N ALA A 257 -33.04 8.44 8.64
CA ALA A 257 -34.43 8.40 8.22
C ALA A 257 -34.58 8.25 6.71
N ASP A 258 -33.79 8.98 5.92
CA ASP A 258 -33.81 8.91 4.46
C ASP A 258 -33.23 7.58 3.96
N PHE A 259 -32.11 7.10 4.52
CA PHE A 259 -31.55 5.78 4.19
C PHE A 259 -32.57 4.67 4.47
N ARG A 260 -33.20 4.71 5.65
CA ARG A 260 -34.24 3.76 6.04
C ARG A 260 -35.44 3.80 5.10
N ARG A 261 -35.86 4.99 4.67
CA ARG A 261 -36.97 5.16 3.73
C ARG A 261 -36.63 4.58 2.35
N LEU A 262 -35.41 4.80 1.86
CA LEU A 262 -34.96 4.25 0.58
C LEU A 262 -34.86 2.73 0.63
N LEU A 263 -34.28 2.17 1.69
CA LEU A 263 -34.13 0.73 1.86
C LEU A 263 -35.48 0.02 1.99
N CYS A 264 -36.44 0.60 2.72
CA CYS A 264 -37.83 0.12 2.74
C CYS A 264 -38.42 0.06 1.33
N ARG A 265 -38.30 1.15 0.56
CA ARG A 265 -38.84 1.22 -0.82
C ARG A 265 -38.23 0.17 -1.73
N ALA A 266 -36.90 -0.01 -1.65
CA ALA A 266 -36.18 -0.97 -2.48
C ALA A 266 -36.60 -2.41 -2.15
N LEU A 267 -36.64 -2.79 -0.87
CA LEU A 267 -37.06 -4.13 -0.45
C LEU A 267 -38.55 -4.42 -0.74
N THR A 268 -39.43 -3.42 -0.57
CA THR A 268 -40.84 -3.54 -0.98
C THR A 268 -40.96 -3.76 -2.49
N ALA A 269 -40.17 -3.05 -3.30
CA ALA A 269 -40.17 -3.24 -4.75
C ALA A 269 -39.68 -4.63 -5.16
N LEU A 270 -38.63 -5.16 -4.53
CA LEU A 270 -38.12 -6.51 -4.81
C LEU A 270 -39.16 -7.60 -4.53
N ILE A 271 -39.96 -7.46 -3.48
CA ILE A 271 -41.03 -8.40 -3.17
C ILE A 271 -42.11 -8.42 -4.26
N HIS A 272 -42.42 -7.26 -4.85
CA HIS A 272 -43.32 -7.23 -6.03
C HIS A 272 -42.78 -8.03 -7.21
N PHE A 273 -41.45 -8.15 -7.34
CA PHE A 273 -40.79 -8.97 -8.35
C PHE A 273 -40.50 -10.41 -7.90
N LYS A 274 -40.99 -10.81 -6.72
CA LYS A 274 -40.72 -12.12 -6.08
C LYS A 274 -39.24 -12.43 -5.84
N ILE A 275 -38.43 -11.39 -5.67
CA ILE A 275 -37.01 -11.54 -5.40
C ILE A 275 -36.82 -11.55 -3.88
N LEU A 276 -36.41 -12.70 -3.36
CA LEU A 276 -36.10 -12.90 -1.95
C LEU A 276 -34.65 -12.52 -1.71
N HIS A 277 -34.43 -11.54 -0.84
CA HIS A 277 -33.08 -11.14 -0.47
C HIS A 277 -32.60 -12.00 0.71
N GLU A 278 -32.15 -13.23 0.41
CA GLU A 278 -31.60 -14.13 1.44
C GLU A 278 -30.17 -13.72 1.87
N ASP A 279 -29.45 -12.98 1.04
CA ASP A 279 -28.13 -12.45 1.36
C ASP A 279 -28.19 -10.97 1.79
N VAL A 280 -28.33 -10.75 3.09
CA VAL A 280 -28.46 -9.43 3.75
C VAL A 280 -27.08 -8.79 3.97
N LYS A 281 -26.22 -8.81 2.96
CA LYS A 281 -24.94 -8.10 3.01
C LYS A 281 -25.09 -6.72 2.39
N LEU A 282 -24.47 -5.73 3.04
CA LEU A 282 -24.60 -4.32 2.67
C LEU A 282 -23.82 -3.96 1.39
N ASP A 283 -22.88 -4.80 0.97
CA ASP A 283 -22.12 -4.68 -0.28
C ASP A 283 -22.98 -4.89 -1.54
N ASN A 284 -24.15 -5.52 -1.41
CA ASN A 284 -25.11 -5.68 -2.51
C ASN A 284 -25.89 -4.39 -2.83
N PHE A 285 -25.77 -3.36 -1.99
CA PHE A 285 -26.50 -2.09 -2.12
C PHE A 285 -25.56 -0.95 -2.51
N HIS A 286 -25.81 -0.37 -3.67
CA HIS A 286 -25.15 0.83 -4.15
C HIS A 286 -26.08 2.03 -4.03
N LEU A 287 -25.62 3.08 -3.36
CA LEU A 287 -26.35 4.34 -3.26
C LEU A 287 -26.02 5.22 -4.46
N THR A 288 -27.03 5.59 -5.25
CA THR A 288 -26.90 6.54 -6.36
C THR A 288 -27.96 7.62 -6.18
N ASP A 289 -27.52 8.83 -5.83
CA ASP A 289 -28.38 10.00 -5.59
C ASP A 289 -29.55 9.71 -4.61
N ASP A 290 -30.77 9.62 -5.13
CA ASP A 290 -32.02 9.38 -4.39
C ASP A 290 -32.50 7.92 -4.48
N LYS A 291 -31.64 7.00 -4.94
CA LYS A 291 -31.98 5.61 -5.21
C LYS A 291 -30.98 4.66 -4.57
N VAL A 292 -31.51 3.54 -4.10
CA VAL A 292 -30.74 2.38 -3.70
C VAL A 292 -30.78 1.41 -4.88
N MET A 293 -29.64 1.21 -5.52
CA MET A 293 -29.43 0.24 -6.58
C MET A 293 -28.94 -1.07 -5.95
N ILE A 294 -29.63 -2.17 -6.22
CA ILE A 294 -29.27 -3.48 -5.70
C ILE A 294 -28.57 -4.20 -6.85
N VAL A 295 -27.28 -4.50 -6.70
CA VAL A 295 -26.41 -4.91 -7.82
C VAL A 295 -26.24 -6.42 -7.88
N ASP A 296 -26.49 -7.12 -6.77
CA ASP A 296 -26.40 -8.58 -6.72
C ASP A 296 -27.71 -9.17 -6.19
N LEU A 297 -28.43 -9.87 -7.07
CA LEU A 297 -29.70 -10.54 -6.77
C LEU A 297 -29.53 -12.02 -7.14
N GLU A 298 -29.00 -12.81 -6.21
CA GLU A 298 -28.58 -14.18 -6.51
C GLU A 298 -29.74 -15.19 -6.66
N GLN A 299 -30.98 -14.87 -6.26
CA GLN A 299 -32.09 -15.81 -6.44
C GLN A 299 -33.48 -15.17 -6.49
N ALA A 300 -34.28 -15.56 -7.49
CA ALA A 300 -35.72 -15.34 -7.53
C ALA A 300 -36.42 -16.66 -7.15
N SER A 301 -37.37 -16.60 -6.20
CA SER A 301 -38.17 -17.78 -5.86
C SER A 301 -39.22 -18.02 -6.94
N GLU A 302 -39.31 -19.25 -7.44
CA GLU A 302 -40.39 -19.67 -8.34
C GLU A 302 -41.69 -19.96 -7.58
N GLU A 303 -41.62 -20.16 -6.26
CA GLU A 303 -42.79 -20.48 -5.44
C GLU A 303 -43.59 -19.22 -5.05
N PRO A 304 -44.93 -19.22 -5.19
CA PRO A 304 -45.77 -18.13 -4.74
C PRO A 304 -45.71 -18.02 -3.22
N PHE A 305 -45.46 -16.80 -2.71
CA PHE A 305 -45.47 -16.53 -1.28
C PHE A 305 -46.83 -16.90 -0.68
N SER A 306 -46.78 -17.56 0.49
CA SER A 306 -47.93 -17.69 1.39
C SER A 306 -48.49 -16.30 1.68
N ASP A 307 -49.82 -16.16 1.79
CA ASP A 307 -50.53 -14.91 2.10
C ASP A 307 -50.22 -14.34 3.51
N GLU A 308 -49.23 -14.90 4.22
CA GLU A 308 -48.74 -14.35 5.48
C GLU A 308 -48.03 -13.01 5.26
N ASP A 309 -48.36 -12.01 6.09
CA ASP A 309 -48.03 -10.59 5.93
C ASP A 309 -46.55 -10.33 5.59
N PRO A 310 -46.22 -10.10 4.30
CA PRO A 310 -44.84 -9.82 3.88
C PRO A 310 -44.29 -8.52 4.48
N GLY A 311 -45.16 -7.66 5.04
CA GLY A 311 -44.79 -6.43 5.71
C GLY A 311 -43.96 -6.65 6.98
N PHE A 312 -44.18 -7.76 7.71
CA PHE A 312 -43.43 -8.04 8.94
C PHE A 312 -41.96 -8.36 8.66
N GLY A 313 -41.68 -9.11 7.59
CA GLY A 313 -40.32 -9.47 7.17
C GLY A 313 -39.49 -8.25 6.73
N ILE A 314 -40.06 -7.39 5.88
CA ILE A 314 -39.37 -6.18 5.37
C ILE A 314 -38.93 -5.30 6.52
N LYS A 315 -39.83 -5.04 7.47
CA LYS A 315 -39.56 -4.11 8.57
C LYS A 315 -38.39 -4.60 9.42
N SER A 316 -38.34 -5.90 9.72
CA SER A 316 -37.25 -6.53 10.47
C SER A 316 -35.91 -6.43 9.72
N THR A 317 -35.90 -6.77 8.43
CA THR A 317 -34.70 -6.69 7.58
C THR A 317 -34.18 -5.26 7.43
N VAL A 318 -35.07 -4.28 7.24
CA VAL A 318 -34.70 -2.87 7.18
C VAL A 318 -34.07 -2.44 8.51
N TYR A 319 -34.64 -2.80 9.65
CA TYR A 319 -34.06 -2.45 10.95
C TYR A 319 -32.66 -3.05 11.14
N LEU A 320 -32.46 -4.32 10.75
CA LEU A 320 -31.18 -4.99 10.86
C LEU A 320 -30.11 -4.33 9.96
N LEU A 321 -30.45 -4.03 8.70
CA LEU A 321 -29.55 -3.37 7.76
C LEU A 321 -29.24 -1.93 8.17
N VAL A 322 -30.22 -1.19 8.68
CA VAL A 322 -30.01 0.18 9.22
C VAL A 322 -29.08 0.13 10.43
N ALA A 323 -29.29 -0.80 11.36
CA ALA A 323 -28.41 -0.96 12.53
C ALA A 323 -27.00 -1.40 12.13
N PHE A 324 -26.85 -2.21 11.07
CA PHE A 324 -25.55 -2.58 10.52
C PHE A 324 -24.87 -1.39 9.84
N TYR A 325 -25.61 -0.59 9.08
CA TYR A 325 -25.11 0.65 8.48
C TYR A 325 -24.63 1.63 9.56
N GLU A 326 -25.44 1.90 10.60
CA GLU A 326 -25.04 2.76 11.72
C GLU A 326 -23.75 2.28 12.41
N ARG A 327 -23.64 0.96 12.63
CA ARG A 327 -22.48 0.37 13.29
C ARG A 327 -21.21 0.41 12.43
N ASN A 328 -21.37 0.36 11.10
CA ASN A 328 -20.26 0.23 10.15
C ASN A 328 -20.02 1.47 9.29
N GLN A 329 -20.69 2.59 9.56
CA GLN A 329 -20.43 3.88 8.93
C GLN A 329 -18.97 4.35 9.04
N ASN A 330 -18.14 3.75 9.91
CA ASN A 330 -16.71 4.06 9.95
C ASN A 330 -15.87 3.17 9.02
N PHE A 331 -16.31 1.93 8.72
CA PHE A 331 -15.60 0.99 7.85
C PHE A 331 -15.75 1.32 6.35
N PHE A 332 -16.86 1.96 5.98
CA PHE A 332 -17.07 2.42 4.60
C PHE A 332 -16.16 3.58 4.21
N TRP A 333 -15.47 4.23 5.16
CA TRP A 333 -14.82 5.52 4.94
C TRP A 333 -13.35 5.59 5.39
N GLU A 334 -12.70 4.46 5.68
CA GLU A 334 -11.23 4.45 5.78
C GLU A 334 -10.66 4.93 4.44
N GLU A 335 -9.93 6.06 4.46
CA GLU A 335 -9.32 6.74 3.31
C GLU A 335 -10.19 7.68 2.45
N GLY A 336 -11.43 8.01 2.86
CA GLY A 336 -12.25 8.95 2.08
C GLY A 336 -12.71 8.42 0.71
N LEU A 337 -12.61 7.11 0.52
CA LEU A 337 -13.21 6.35 -0.58
C LEU A 337 -14.16 5.31 0.03
N ALA A 338 -15.28 5.04 -0.64
CA ALA A 338 -16.08 3.86 -0.35
C ALA A 338 -15.19 2.63 -0.52
N SER A 339 -14.95 1.88 0.56
CA SER A 339 -14.24 0.60 0.52
C SER A 339 -14.97 -0.36 -0.43
N ILE A 340 -14.52 -0.44 -1.69
CA ILE A 340 -14.82 -1.57 -2.57
C ILE A 340 -13.88 -2.66 -2.10
N GLY A 341 -14.41 -3.66 -1.40
CA GLY A 341 -13.66 -4.84 -1.00
C GLY A 341 -13.07 -5.50 -2.24
N THR A 342 -11.80 -5.26 -2.52
CA THR A 342 -11.07 -6.01 -3.54
C THR A 342 -10.90 -7.42 -2.99
N GLY A 343 -11.77 -8.32 -3.44
CA GLY A 343 -11.72 -9.74 -3.13
C GLY A 343 -10.31 -10.28 -3.33
N LYS A 344 -9.75 -10.86 -2.27
CA LYS A 344 -8.57 -11.71 -2.37
C LYS A 344 -8.91 -12.88 -3.28
N ARG A 345 -8.44 -12.79 -4.52
CA ARG A 345 -8.47 -13.87 -5.52
C ARG A 345 -7.69 -15.06 -4.97
N GLN A 346 -8.41 -16.12 -4.63
CA GLN A 346 -7.85 -17.40 -4.22
C GLN A 346 -7.47 -18.19 -5.48
N ASP A 347 -6.36 -17.81 -6.12
CA ASP A 347 -5.77 -18.56 -7.22
C ASP A 347 -4.83 -19.64 -6.66
N SER A 348 -5.37 -20.85 -6.40
CA SER A 348 -4.54 -22.06 -6.28
C SER A 348 -5.29 -23.31 -6.75
N LEU A 349 -5.56 -23.43 -8.06
CA LEU A 349 -5.91 -24.70 -8.69
C LEU A 349 -5.35 -24.82 -10.12
N ARG A 350 -4.23 -25.56 -10.23
CA ARG A 350 -3.74 -26.44 -11.32
C ARG A 350 -2.23 -26.61 -11.06
N SER A 351 -1.61 -27.76 -11.10
CA SER A 351 -1.84 -29.00 -11.84
C SER A 351 -0.90 -30.04 -11.24
N VAL A 352 -1.41 -31.15 -10.71
CA VAL A 352 -0.60 -32.34 -10.39
C VAL A 352 -1.06 -33.44 -11.34
N ARG A 353 -0.09 -33.95 -12.11
CA ARG A 353 -0.25 -35.07 -13.04
C ARG A 353 -0.66 -36.34 -12.29
N THR A 354 -1.63 -37.05 -12.85
CA THR A 354 -1.94 -38.45 -12.55
C THR A 354 -0.77 -39.37 -12.88
N PRO A 355 -0.65 -40.48 -12.13
CA PRO A 355 -0.48 -41.77 -12.78
C PRO A 355 -1.59 -42.77 -12.41
N GLN A 356 -2.09 -43.39 -13.47
CA GLN A 356 -2.71 -44.70 -13.62
C GLN A 356 -3.04 -45.55 -12.37
N GLY A 357 -4.30 -45.98 -12.32
CA GLY A 357 -4.64 -47.39 -12.16
C GLY A 357 -5.19 -47.79 -10.79
N GLN A 358 -6.51 -47.94 -10.69
CA GLN A 358 -7.14 -49.18 -10.19
C GLN A 358 -8.69 -49.11 -10.22
N SER A 359 -9.23 -50.16 -10.84
CA SER A 359 -10.45 -50.93 -10.53
C SER A 359 -11.70 -50.25 -9.99
N LEU A 360 -12.77 -50.36 -10.78
CA LEU A 360 -14.18 -50.18 -10.46
C LEU A 360 -14.66 -51.15 -9.36
N THR A 361 -15.47 -50.66 -8.44
CA THR A 361 -16.54 -51.43 -7.75
C THR A 361 -17.82 -50.58 -7.72
N PRO A 362 -19.02 -51.21 -7.78
CA PRO A 362 -20.26 -50.50 -8.08
C PRO A 362 -20.96 -49.93 -6.84
N PHE A 363 -21.72 -48.86 -7.07
CA PHE A 363 -22.62 -48.21 -6.11
C PHE A 363 -23.73 -49.17 -5.63
N PRO A 364 -24.15 -49.10 -4.34
CA PRO A 364 -25.32 -49.79 -3.86
C PRO A 364 -26.63 -49.06 -4.23
N ASP A 365 -27.66 -49.88 -4.41
CA ASP A 365 -29.02 -49.62 -4.86
C ASP A 365 -29.81 -48.63 -3.96
N PRO A 366 -30.52 -47.63 -4.52
CA PRO A 366 -31.24 -46.59 -3.76
C PRO A 366 -32.53 -47.02 -3.02
N HIS A 367 -32.72 -48.30 -2.70
CA HIS A 367 -33.93 -48.81 -2.03
C HIS A 367 -33.68 -49.65 -0.76
N ASP A 368 -32.87 -49.16 0.18
CA ASP A 368 -32.78 -49.71 1.54
C ASP A 368 -33.50 -48.83 2.58
N PRO A 369 -34.66 -49.27 3.11
CA PRO A 369 -35.40 -48.55 4.15
C PRO A 369 -35.13 -49.18 5.52
N SER A 370 -33.92 -49.02 6.09
CA SER A 370 -33.64 -49.56 7.43
C SER A 370 -32.50 -48.92 8.26
N ALA A 371 -32.46 -47.60 8.42
CA ALA A 371 -31.83 -46.94 9.58
C ALA A 371 -32.22 -45.45 9.58
N GLY A 372 -32.77 -44.80 10.61
CA GLY A 372 -32.68 -45.03 12.04
C GLY A 372 -32.31 -43.69 12.70
N LYS A 373 -33.32 -42.91 13.11
CA LYS A 373 -33.33 -41.66 13.90
C LYS A 373 -32.03 -41.27 14.62
N ILE A 374 -31.50 -40.06 14.40
CA ILE A 374 -30.76 -39.27 15.42
C ILE A 374 -30.92 -37.74 15.20
N GLN A 375 -31.76 -37.14 16.06
CA GLN A 375 -31.54 -35.95 16.90
C GLN A 375 -30.74 -34.73 16.39
N ALA A 376 -31.43 -33.58 16.47
CA ALA A 376 -30.88 -32.23 16.50
C ALA A 376 -29.93 -32.01 17.68
N ARG A 377 -28.79 -31.34 17.43
CA ARG A 377 -27.92 -30.80 18.47
C ARG A 377 -27.51 -29.37 18.11
N LEU A 378 -28.09 -28.44 18.86
CA LEU A 378 -27.61 -27.06 19.03
C LEU A 378 -26.15 -27.08 19.47
N TYR A 379 -25.31 -26.25 18.84
CA TYR A 379 -24.05 -25.83 19.44
C TYR A 379 -24.03 -24.31 19.66
N ARG A 380 -23.88 -24.00 20.94
CA ARG A 380 -23.69 -22.70 21.58
C ARG A 380 -22.20 -22.36 21.55
N GLY A 381 -21.90 -21.06 21.47
CA GLY A 381 -20.57 -20.49 21.26
C GLY A 381 -19.48 -20.87 22.27
N GLY A 382 -18.24 -20.64 21.84
CA GLY A 382 -17.02 -20.74 22.64
C GLY A 382 -16.14 -19.51 22.43
N GLN A 383 -15.78 -18.90 23.55
CA GLN A 383 -15.00 -17.68 23.70
C GLN A 383 -13.55 -17.83 23.23
N TYR A 384 -12.99 -16.71 22.79
CA TYR A 384 -11.57 -16.46 22.66
C TYR A 384 -10.91 -16.41 24.04
N ASP A 385 -9.78 -17.09 24.18
CA ASP A 385 -8.81 -16.81 25.24
C ASP A 385 -7.46 -16.51 24.59
N GLN A 386 -6.90 -15.35 24.97
CA GLN A 386 -5.57 -14.91 24.64
C GLN A 386 -4.61 -15.54 25.65
N ASN A 387 -3.43 -16.02 25.22
CA ASN A 387 -2.19 -15.76 25.96
C ASN A 387 -0.94 -16.07 25.14
N PHE A 388 -0.05 -15.06 25.15
CA PHE A 388 1.31 -15.06 24.66
C PHE A 388 2.25 -15.88 25.56
N GLY A 389 3.28 -16.48 24.97
CA GLY A 389 4.36 -17.12 25.75
C GLY A 389 5.50 -17.68 24.90
N VAL A 390 6.45 -16.82 24.55
CA VAL A 390 7.91 -17.02 24.45
C VAL A 390 8.45 -18.33 23.85
N THR A 391 9.15 -18.23 22.72
CA THR A 391 10.12 -19.25 22.26
C THR A 391 11.49 -18.62 21.98
N HIS A 392 12.53 -19.21 22.54
CA HIS A 392 13.92 -19.12 22.08
C HIS A 392 14.40 -20.53 21.69
N PRO A 393 15.48 -20.65 20.90
CA PRO A 393 15.52 -21.55 19.76
C PRO A 393 16.23 -22.86 20.08
N GLN A 394 15.85 -23.93 19.39
CA GLN A 394 16.74 -25.06 19.18
C GLN A 394 16.82 -25.41 17.71
N SER A 395 18.07 -25.41 17.27
CA SER A 395 18.63 -25.98 16.06
C SER A 395 18.23 -27.43 15.85
N SER A 396 17.91 -27.79 14.62
CA SER A 396 18.30 -29.10 14.08
C SER A 396 18.46 -29.03 12.56
N TRP A 397 19.64 -29.48 12.16
CA TRP A 397 20.03 -29.86 10.81
C TRP A 397 19.30 -31.13 10.41
N ILE A 398 18.71 -31.17 9.21
CA ILE A 398 18.57 -32.41 8.43
C ILE A 398 18.73 -32.06 6.94
N SER A 399 19.86 -32.47 6.37
CA SER A 399 20.04 -32.75 4.96
C SER A 399 19.54 -34.17 4.69
N PHE A 400 18.95 -34.44 3.53
CA PHE A 400 19.19 -35.68 2.77
C PHE A 400 18.62 -35.58 1.34
N LEU A 401 19.51 -35.92 0.39
CA LEU A 401 19.33 -36.35 -1.01
C LEU A 401 18.85 -35.34 -2.06
#